data_AF-A0A9E5W9B3-F1
#
_entry.id   AF-A0A9E5W9B3-F1
#
_cell.length_a   1.000
_cell.length_b   1.000
_cell.length_c   1.000
_cell.angle_alpha   90.00
_cell.angle_beta   90.00
_cell.angle_gamma   90.00
#
_symmetry.space_group_name_H-M   'P 1'
#
loop_
_entity.id
_entity.type
_entity.pdbx_description
1 polymer ?
#
loop_
_entity_poly.entity_id
_entity_poly.type
_entity_poly.pdbx_seq_one_letter_code
_entity_poly.pdbx_strand_id
1 'polypeptide(L)' 'MKKRLIVRIIGIGIFHMTLYLYIVPFVIYPKFGDNGFKFAVAVAVLVSIAVLGTVFLSKKKKGNKNE' A
#
# COMPACT_ATOMS: atom_id res chain seq x y z
N MET A 1 7.92 9.70 -17.32
CA MET A 1 7.33 9.79 -15.95
C MET A 1 6.32 8.68 -15.61
N LYS A 2 5.58 8.09 -16.56
CA LYS A 2 4.61 7.01 -16.28
C LYS A 2 5.27 5.72 -15.73
N LYS A 3 6.46 5.36 -16.25
CA LYS A 3 7.19 4.15 -15.83
C LYS A 3 7.56 4.13 -14.34
N ARG A 4 7.96 5.27 -13.73
CA ARG A 4 8.25 5.36 -12.28
C ARG A 4 7.01 5.18 -11.40
N LEU A 5 5.86 5.68 -11.84
CA LEU A 5 4.59 5.49 -11.15
C LEU A 5 4.16 4.02 -11.21
N ILE A 6 4.27 3.40 -12.38
CA ILE A 6 3.97 1.98 -12.57
C ILE A 6 4.89 1.09 -11.70
N VAL A 7 6.20 1.35 -11.68
CA VAL A 7 7.14 0.59 -10.82
C VAL A 7 6.82 0.76 -9.33
N ARG A 8 6.42 1.96 -8.88
CA ARG A 8 5.97 2.18 -7.51
C ARG A 8 4.69 1.40 -7.19
N ILE A 9 3.69 1.44 -8.08
CA ILE A 9 2.43 0.73 -7.91
C ILE A 9 2.67 -0.78 -7.87
N ILE A 10 3.52 -1.31 -8.75
CA ILE A 10 3.89 -2.73 -8.77
C ILE A 10 4.62 -3.13 -7.49
N GLY A 11 5.62 -2.35 -7.05
CA GLY A 11 6.36 -2.63 -5.82
C GLY A 11 5.46 -2.63 -4.58
N ILE A 12 4.51 -1.67 -4.52
CA ILE A 12 3.50 -1.62 -3.46
C ILE A 12 2.55 -2.81 -3.56
N GLY A 13 2.08 -3.16 -4.76
CA GLY A 13 1.18 -4.30 -4.98
C GLY A 13 1.80 -5.63 -4.58
N ILE A 14 3.07 -5.85 -4.93
CA ILE A 14 3.84 -7.04 -4.51
C ILE A 14 3.99 -7.04 -2.99
N PHE A 15 4.40 -5.92 -2.39
CA PHE A 15 4.52 -5.80 -0.94
C PHE A 15 3.18 -6.08 -0.24
N HIS A 16 2.07 -5.56 -0.78
CA HIS A 16 0.73 -5.77 -0.24
C HIS A 16 0.29 -7.23 -0.34
N MET A 17 0.56 -7.89 -1.47
CA MET A 17 0.30 -9.32 -1.63
C MET A 17 1.13 -10.17 -0.67
N THR A 18 2.45 -9.92 -0.57
CA THR A 18 3.30 -10.65 0.37
C THR A 18 2.84 -10.43 1.81
N LEU A 19 2.42 -9.21 2.16
CA LEU A 19 1.90 -8.94 3.47
C LEU A 19 0.61 -9.74 3.71
N TYR A 20 -0.39 -9.62 2.84
CA TYR A 20 -1.73 -10.16 3.06
C TYR A 20 -1.84 -11.68 2.88
N LEU A 21 -1.13 -12.24 1.91
CA LEU A 21 -1.18 -13.68 1.60
C LEU A 21 -0.20 -14.50 2.43
N TYR A 22 0.90 -13.90 2.89
CA TYR A 22 1.93 -14.62 3.61
C TYR A 22 2.07 -14.14 5.05
N ILE A 23 2.42 -12.88 5.27
CA ILE A 23 2.73 -12.38 6.62
C ILE A 23 1.49 -12.38 7.52
N VAL A 24 0.32 -11.95 7.03
CA VAL A 24 -0.90 -11.90 7.85
C VAL A 24 -1.33 -13.30 8.32
N PRO A 25 -1.57 -14.29 7.44
CA PRO A 25 -2.07 -15.60 7.86
C PRO A 25 -0.99 -16.51 8.46
N PHE A 26 0.28 -16.44 8.03
CA PHE A 26 1.30 -17.39 8.49
C PHE A 26 2.23 -16.83 9.57
N VAL A 27 2.32 -15.51 9.74
CA VAL A 27 3.22 -14.90 10.74
C VAL A 27 2.42 -14.20 11.83
N ILE A 28 1.46 -13.35 11.45
CA ILE A 28 0.71 -12.53 12.40
C ILE A 28 -0.40 -13.35 13.06
N TYR A 29 -1.20 -14.08 12.29
CA TYR A 29 -2.32 -14.86 12.80
C TYR A 29 -1.90 -15.90 13.85
N PRO A 30 -0.88 -16.75 13.64
CA PRO A 30 -0.47 -17.73 14.65
C PRO A 30 0.23 -17.10 15.87
N LYS A 31 0.87 -15.92 15.75
CA LYS A 31 1.54 -15.26 16.88
C LYS A 31 0.64 -14.34 17.70
N PHE A 32 -0.35 -13.71 17.07
CA PHE A 32 -1.12 -12.61 17.67
C PHE A 32 -2.64 -12.84 17.64
N GLY A 33 -3.10 -13.96 17.07
CA GLY A 33 -4.51 -14.33 17.00
C GLY A 33 -5.38 -13.27 16.30
N ASP A 34 -6.64 -13.15 16.74
CA ASP A 34 -7.62 -12.22 16.16
C ASP A 34 -7.22 -10.73 16.25
N ASN A 35 -6.49 -10.34 17.30
CA ASN A 35 -6.02 -8.97 17.45
C ASN A 35 -4.94 -8.61 16.43
N GLY A 36 -4.06 -9.56 16.11
CA GLY A 36 -3.07 -9.42 15.04
C GLY A 36 -3.72 -9.30 13.66
N PHE A 37 -4.77 -10.09 13.40
CA PHE A 37 -5.53 -10.00 12.16
C PHE A 37 -6.16 -8.61 11.97
N LYS A 38 -6.87 -8.11 12.99
CA LYS A 38 -7.48 -6.78 12.95
C LYS A 38 -6.44 -5.67 12.73
N PHE A 39 -5.30 -5.77 13.40
CA PHE A 39 -4.19 -4.83 13.21
C PHE A 39 -3.64 -4.87 11.78
N ALA A 40 -3.42 -6.06 11.23
CA ALA A 40 -2.93 -6.21 9.86
C ALA A 40 -3.89 -5.65 8.81
N VAL A 41 -5.19 -5.88 8.98
CA VAL A 41 -6.23 -5.29 8.12
C VAL A 41 -6.23 -3.77 8.23
N ALA A 42 -6.14 -3.21 9.44
CA ALA A 42 -6.07 -1.76 9.64
C ALA A 42 -4.84 -1.13 8.95
N VAL A 43 -3.67 -1.77 9.08
CA VAL A 43 -2.44 -1.34 8.39
C VAL A 43 -2.61 -1.40 6.87
N ALA A 44 -3.25 -2.46 6.33
CA ALA A 44 -3.48 -2.58 4.90
C ALA A 44 -4.38 -1.43 4.36
N VAL A 45 -5.46 -1.11 5.07
CA VAL A 45 -6.36 0.00 4.72
C VAL A 45 -5.62 1.34 4.74
N LEU A 46 -4.82 1.59 5.78
CA LEU A 46 -4.00 2.81 5.89
C LEU A 46 -3.01 2.94 4.72
N VAL A 47 -2.32 1.86 4.35
CA VAL A 47 -1.39 1.86 3.22
C VAL A 47 -2.13 2.14 1.92
N SER A 48 -3.31 1.56 1.70
CA SER A 48 -4.12 1.79 0.50
C SER A 48 -4.52 3.26 0.35
N ILE A 49 -4.96 3.89 1.45
CA ILE A 49 -5.30 5.32 1.49
C ILE A 49 -4.07 6.20 1.25
N ALA A 50 -2.94 5.89 1.88
CA ALA A 50 -1.69 6.65 1.72
C ALA A 50 -1.18 6.62 0.27
N VAL A 51 -1.34 5.47 -0.40
CA VAL A 51 -0.95 5.28 -1.80
C VAL A 51 -1.89 6.04 -2.74
N LEU A 52 -3.21 5.95 -2.53
CA LEU A 52 -4.17 6.75 -3.28
C LEU A 52 -3.90 8.24 -3.09
N GLY A 53 -3.66 8.69 -1.87
CA GLY A 53 -3.34 10.08 -1.53
C GLY A 53 -2.07 10.57 -2.21
N THR A 54 -0.98 9.79 -2.14
CA THR A 54 0.30 10.16 -2.78
C THR A 54 0.20 10.18 -4.31
N VAL A 55 -0.54 9.26 -4.92
CA VAL A 55 -0.82 9.27 -6.38
C VAL A 55 -1.65 10.49 -6.76
N PHE A 56 -2.69 10.84 -6.00
CA PHE A 56 -3.56 11.98 -6.26
C PHE A 56 -2.83 13.32 -6.11
N LEU A 57 -2.05 13.48 -5.03
CA LEU A 57 -1.20 14.65 -4.78
C LEU A 57 -0.10 14.81 -5.83
N SER A 58 0.53 13.71 -6.25
CA SER A 58 1.54 13.74 -7.31
C SER A 58 0.94 14.09 -8.68
N LYS A 59 -0.34 13.80 -8.93
CA LYS A 59 -1.07 14.22 -10.13
C LYS A 59 -1.34 15.73 -10.12
N LYS A 60 -1.74 16.29 -8.97
CA LYS A 60 -2.00 17.73 -8.78
C LYS A 60 -0.76 18.60 -8.99
N LYS A 61 0.41 18.18 -8.51
CA LYS A 61 1.67 18.95 -8.64
C LYS A 61 2.21 19.02 -10.07
N LYS A 62 1.77 18.14 -10.97
CA LYS A 62 2.26 18.07 -12.35
C LYS A 62 1.42 18.87 -13.35
N GLY A 63 0.25 19.36 -12.94
CA GLY A 63 -0.56 20.30 -13.72
C GLY A 63 -0.11 21.77 -13.61
N ASN A 64 0.81 22.08 -12.69
CA ASN A 64 1.20 23.47 -12.37
C ASN A 64 2.65 23.81 -12.79
N LYS A 65 3.15 23.15 -13.84
CA LYS A 65 4.51 23.38 -14.39
C LYS A 65 4.53 23.57 -15.91
N ASN A 66 3.37 23.87 -16.49
CA ASN A 66 3.23 24.34 -17.86
C ASN A 66 2.43 25.64 -17.81
N GLU A 67 2.97 26.65 -17.13
CA GLU A 67 2.78 28.05 -17.50
C GLU A 67 4.12 28.56 -17.99
#